data_AF-A0A8X6G4G9-F1
#
_entry.id   AF-A0A8X6G4G9-F1
#
_cell.length_a   1.000
_cell.length_b   1.000
_cell.length_c   1.000
_cell.angle_alpha   90.00
_cell.angle_beta   90.00
_cell.angle_gamma   90.00
#
_symmetry.space_group_name_H-M   'P 1'
#
loop_
_entity.id
_entity.type
_entity.pdbx_description
1 polymer ?
#
loop_
_entity_poly.entity_id
_entity_poly.type
_entity_poly.pdbx_seq_one_letter_code
_entity_poly.pdbx_strand_id
1 'polypeptide(L)'
;MRMQTTKLFNKVKTALLDETISLEEKFDLLSICKVQLNKKYETLKKLNSDIQDGIPDTEFENEIENSENYSERIIESRYKIKFLNERSVDNQSTLLQSALLKNYSRSCNLNSECYMKLPKLTIQKFYGDSSTWLEFWGQFSNAIDNNPNLTH
;
A
#
# COMPACT_ATOMS: atom_id res chain seq x y z
N MET A 1 3.23 29.70 32.29
CA MET A 1 2.10 29.17 33.09
C MET A 1 2.56 28.26 34.24
N ARG A 2 3.29 27.16 33.94
CA ARG A 2 3.81 26.17 34.90
C ARG A 2 4.48 26.78 36.14
N MET A 3 5.47 27.66 35.97
CA MET A 3 6.21 28.27 37.09
C MET A 3 5.30 29.00 38.10
N GLN A 4 4.28 29.71 37.63
CA GLN A 4 3.34 30.42 38.50
C GLN A 4 2.41 29.46 39.24
N THR A 5 1.95 28.39 38.58
CA THR A 5 1.13 27.35 39.21
C THR A 5 1.93 26.58 40.26
N THR A 6 3.20 26.26 39.98
CA THR A 6 4.12 25.65 40.95
C THR A 6 4.34 26.54 42.18
N LYS A 7 4.52 27.85 41.99
CA LYS A 7 4.58 28.81 43.10
C LYS A 7 3.31 28.80 43.95
N LEU A 8 2.13 28.67 43.32
CA LEU A 8 0.86 28.62 44.03
C LEU A 8 0.70 27.33 44.83
N PHE A 9 1.08 26.18 44.28
CA PHE A 9 1.12 24.92 45.02
C PHE A 9 2.06 24.97 46.22
N ASN A 10 3.23 25.57 46.04
CA ASN A 10 4.17 25.75 47.13
C ASN A 10 3.59 26.67 48.21
N LYS A 11 2.92 27.77 47.84
CA LYS A 11 2.23 28.67 48.79
C LYS A 11 1.12 27.96 49.57
N VAL A 12 0.31 27.12 48.92
CA VAL A 12 -0.70 26.30 49.59
C VAL A 12 -0.04 25.33 50.57
N LYS A 13 1.01 24.63 50.12
CA LYS A 13 1.75 23.68 50.95
C LYS A 13 2.38 24.35 52.16
N THR A 14 3.01 25.52 51.98
CA THR A 14 3.60 26.27 53.10
C THR A 14 2.53 26.74 54.06
N ALA A 15 1.43 27.34 53.58
CA ALA A 15 0.35 27.81 54.46
C ALA A 15 -0.29 26.65 55.25
N LEU A 16 -0.39 25.44 54.67
CA LEU A 16 -0.92 24.27 55.36
C LEU A 16 0.01 23.73 56.45
N LEU A 17 1.32 23.77 56.23
CA LEU A 17 2.33 23.22 57.15
C LEU A 17 2.83 24.23 58.18
N ASP A 18 2.58 25.52 57.97
CA ASP A 18 3.00 26.55 58.91
C ASP A 18 2.07 26.56 60.13
N GLU A 19 2.67 26.29 61.30
CA GLU A 19 2.02 26.29 62.62
C GLU A 19 2.17 27.63 63.34
N THR A 20 2.95 28.57 62.77
CA THR A 20 3.24 29.88 63.38
C THR A 20 2.20 30.95 63.04
N ILE A 21 1.38 30.72 62.01
CA ILE A 21 0.34 31.62 61.52
C ILE A 21 -1.00 31.30 62.18
N SER A 22 -1.82 32.32 62.46
CA SER A 22 -3.17 32.09 63.01
C SER A 22 -4.09 31.36 62.02
N LEU A 23 -5.14 30.73 62.56
CA LEU A 23 -6.12 30.01 61.76
C LEU A 23 -6.87 30.94 60.77
N GLU A 24 -7.15 32.18 61.19
CA GLU A 24 -7.85 33.19 60.40
C GLU A 24 -7.00 33.59 59.18
N GLU A 25 -5.74 33.94 59.40
CA GLU A 25 -4.80 34.31 58.32
C GLU A 25 -4.56 33.15 57.35
N LYS A 26 -4.51 31.91 57.87
CA LYS A 26 -4.39 30.70 57.07
C LYS A 26 -5.62 30.50 56.18
N PHE A 27 -6.83 30.75 56.70
CA PHE A 27 -8.07 30.66 55.94
C PHE A 27 -8.11 31.68 54.80
N ASP A 28 -7.72 32.93 55.06
CA ASP A 28 -7.66 33.99 54.06
C ASP A 28 -6.67 33.65 52.93
N LEU A 29 -5.45 33.24 53.30
CA LEU A 29 -4.41 32.86 52.33
C LEU A 29 -4.85 31.69 51.44
N LEU A 30 -5.45 30.65 52.04
CA LEU A 30 -5.93 29.49 51.29
C LEU A 30 -7.13 29.81 50.42
N SER A 31 -8.02 30.71 50.85
CA SER A 31 -9.16 31.18 50.06
C SER A 31 -8.69 31.91 48.80
N ILE A 32 -7.71 32.80 48.92
CA ILE A 32 -7.09 33.49 47.78
C ILE A 32 -6.43 32.46 46.85
N CYS A 33 -5.67 31.51 47.39
CA CYS A 33 -5.01 30.48 46.59
C CYS A 33 -6.02 29.60 45.84
N LYS A 34 -7.15 29.24 46.47
CA LYS A 34 -8.23 28.47 45.86
C LYS A 34 -8.83 29.18 44.66
N VAL A 35 -9.15 30.48 44.78
CA VAL A 35 -9.67 31.28 43.67
C VAL A 35 -8.68 31.31 42.50
N GLN A 36 -7.39 31.51 42.79
CA GLN A 36 -6.34 31.54 41.76
C GLN A 36 -6.14 30.18 41.09
N LEU A 37 -6.21 29.08 41.84
CA LEU A 37 -6.13 27.72 41.30
C LEU A 37 -7.32 27.42 40.39
N ASN A 38 -8.55 27.75 40.82
CA ASN A 38 -9.75 27.55 40.02
C ASN A 38 -9.68 28.32 38.70
N LYS A 39 -9.26 29.60 38.72
CA LYS A 39 -9.11 30.38 37.49
C LYS A 39 -8.12 29.74 36.51
N LYS A 40 -7.00 29.22 37.02
CA LYS A 40 -6.01 28.52 36.19
C LYS A 40 -6.54 27.19 35.65
N TYR A 41 -7.29 26.45 36.46
CA TYR A 41 -7.94 25.21 36.03
C TYR A 41 -8.95 25.47 34.90
N GLU A 42 -9.84 26.46 35.03
CA GLU A 42 -10.79 26.81 33.97
C GLU A 42 -10.08 27.27 32.69
N THR A 43 -8.98 28.02 32.83
CA THR A 43 -8.16 28.43 31.67
C THR A 43 -7.54 27.21 30.97
N LEU A 44 -7.04 26.24 31.74
CA LEU A 44 -6.48 25.00 31.19
C LEU A 44 -7.56 24.18 30.49
N LYS A 45 -8.73 24.05 31.10
CA LYS A 45 -9.88 23.35 30.52
C LYS A 45 -10.31 23.98 29.20
N LYS A 46 -10.38 25.32 29.15
CA LYS A 46 -10.68 26.06 27.92
C LYS A 46 -9.63 25.80 26.84
N LEU A 47 -8.34 25.95 27.17
CA LEU A 47 -7.26 25.68 26.21
C LEU A 47 -7.32 24.26 25.66
N ASN A 48 -7.67 23.28 26.49
CA ASN A 48 -7.83 21.90 26.04
C ASN A 48 -9.00 21.74 25.07
N SER A 49 -10.13 22.41 25.31
CA SER A 49 -11.25 22.46 24.36
C SER A 49 -10.84 23.14 23.06
N ASP A 50 -10.21 24.31 23.14
CA ASP A 50 -9.79 25.07 21.96
C ASP A 50 -8.79 24.27 21.08
N ILE A 51 -7.94 23.44 21.69
CA ILE A 51 -7.03 22.52 20.96
C ILE A 51 -7.82 21.41 20.29
N GLN A 52 -8.79 20.81 21.00
CA GLN A 52 -9.64 19.75 20.45
C GLN A 52 -10.46 20.26 19.26
N ASP A 53 -10.99 21.47 19.35
CA ASP A 53 -11.80 22.10 18.31
C ASP A 53 -10.94 22.64 17.15
N GLY A 54 -9.63 22.83 17.36
CA GLY A 54 -8.70 23.39 16.39
C GLY A 54 -8.27 22.45 15.27
N ILE A 55 -8.55 21.15 15.39
CA ILE A 55 -8.30 20.15 14.34
C ILE A 55 -9.64 19.51 14.00
N PRO A 56 -10.35 20.00 12.97
CA PRO A 56 -11.65 19.46 12.63
C PRO A 56 -11.51 18.07 12.01
N ASP A 57 -12.32 17.11 12.47
CA ASP A 57 -12.32 15.74 11.94
C ASP A 57 -12.49 15.70 10.41
N THR A 58 -13.20 16.68 9.85
CA THR A 58 -13.39 16.84 8.40
C THR A 58 -12.09 17.00 7.62
N GLU A 59 -11.03 17.57 8.21
CA GLU A 59 -9.74 17.70 7.54
C GLU A 59 -9.07 16.33 7.37
N PHE A 60 -9.17 15.47 8.38
CA PHE A 60 -8.70 14.08 8.30
C PHE A 60 -9.51 13.26 7.30
N GLU A 61 -10.84 13.37 7.34
CA GLU A 61 -11.71 12.67 6.38
C GLU A 61 -11.39 13.07 4.94
N ASN A 62 -11.19 14.38 4.68
CA ASN A 62 -10.78 14.85 3.37
C ASN A 62 -9.38 14.34 2.98
N GLU A 63 -8.42 14.28 3.90
CA GLU A 63 -7.09 13.73 3.63
C GLU A 63 -7.15 12.23 3.29
N ILE A 64 -7.97 11.46 4.03
CA ILE A 64 -8.21 10.04 3.80
C ILE A 64 -8.84 9.84 2.42
N GLU A 65 -9.93 10.53 2.12
CA GLU A 65 -10.62 10.44 0.82
C GLU A 65 -9.66 10.77 -0.34
N ASN A 66 -8.86 11.83 -0.20
CA ASN A 66 -7.86 12.18 -1.20
C ASN A 66 -6.80 11.07 -1.38
N SER A 67 -6.31 10.50 -0.29
CA SER A 67 -5.34 9.40 -0.31
C SER A 67 -5.89 8.15 -1.01
N GLU A 68 -7.14 7.81 -0.74
CA GLU A 68 -7.84 6.71 -1.40
C GLU A 68 -8.02 6.97 -2.89
N ASN A 69 -8.43 8.18 -3.28
CA ASN A 69 -8.54 8.57 -4.68
C ASN A 69 -7.21 8.45 -5.44
N TYR A 70 -6.11 8.91 -4.85
CA TYR A 70 -4.78 8.74 -5.46
C TYR A 70 -4.39 7.27 -5.57
N SER A 71 -4.69 6.46 -4.56
CA SER A 71 -4.41 5.02 -4.57
C SER A 71 -5.14 4.31 -5.71
N GLU A 72 -6.43 4.60 -5.90
CA GLU A 72 -7.22 4.07 -7.02
C GLU A 72 -6.65 4.48 -8.37
N ARG A 73 -6.30 5.76 -8.55
CA ARG A 73 -5.70 6.27 -9.79
C ARG A 73 -4.37 5.62 -10.11
N ILE A 74 -3.55 5.33 -9.09
CA ILE A 74 -2.29 4.59 -9.24
C ILE A 74 -2.57 3.16 -9.70
N ILE A 75 -3.50 2.46 -9.06
CA ILE A 75 -3.88 1.08 -9.43
C ILE A 75 -4.39 1.05 -10.88
N GLU A 76 -5.29 1.95 -11.24
CA GLU A 76 -5.85 2.05 -12.59
C GLU A 76 -4.74 2.30 -13.63
N SER A 77 -3.82 3.23 -13.34
CA SER A 77 -2.70 3.53 -14.22
C SER A 77 -1.76 2.34 -14.38
N ARG A 78 -1.44 1.64 -13.29
CA ARG A 78 -0.60 0.42 -13.33
C ARG A 78 -1.25 -0.67 -14.18
N TYR A 79 -2.57 -0.84 -14.04
CA TYR A 79 -3.32 -1.79 -14.87
C TYR A 79 -3.27 -1.41 -16.35
N LYS A 80 -3.55 -0.14 -16.69
CA LYS A 80 -3.47 0.37 -18.08
C LYS A 80 -2.09 0.15 -18.70
N ILE A 81 -1.02 0.45 -17.96
CA ILE A 81 0.36 0.22 -18.41
C ILE A 81 0.62 -1.26 -18.67
N LYS A 82 0.26 -2.13 -17.71
CA LYS A 82 0.43 -3.58 -17.85
C LYS A 82 -0.30 -4.12 -19.07
N PHE A 83 -1.57 -3.74 -19.24
CA PHE A 83 -2.41 -4.15 -20.36
C PHE A 83 -1.82 -3.73 -21.72
N LEU A 84 -1.33 -2.49 -21.84
CA LEU A 84 -0.68 -2.03 -23.07
C LEU A 84 0.62 -2.78 -23.36
N ASN A 85 1.43 -3.06 -22.33
CA ASN A 85 2.66 -3.80 -22.50
C ASN A 85 2.39 -5.22 -23.03
N GLU A 86 1.43 -5.93 -22.44
CA GLU A 86 1.02 -7.27 -22.87
C GLU A 86 0.51 -7.27 -24.33
N ARG A 87 -0.35 -6.32 -24.71
CA ARG A 87 -0.80 -6.21 -26.12
C ARG A 87 0.31 -5.86 -27.11
N SER A 88 1.30 -5.07 -26.69
CA SER A 88 2.41 -4.69 -27.56
C SER A 88 3.33 -5.87 -27.86
N VAL A 89 3.50 -6.78 -26.89
CA VAL A 89 4.25 -8.03 -27.05
C VAL A 89 3.51 -8.99 -27.98
N ASP A 90 2.19 -9.14 -27.81
CA ASP A 90 1.39 -10.00 -28.68
C ASP A 90 1.43 -9.55 -30.14
N ASN A 91 1.27 -8.24 -30.39
CA ASN A 91 1.27 -7.69 -31.74
C ASN A 91 2.63 -7.83 -32.45
N GLN A 92 3.75 -7.61 -31.75
CA GLN A 92 5.09 -7.81 -32.33
C GLN A 92 5.35 -9.29 -32.67
N SER A 93 4.90 -10.20 -31.81
CA SER A 93 5.03 -11.64 -32.03
C SER A 93 4.26 -12.09 -33.29
N THR A 94 3.03 -11.62 -33.48
CA THR A 94 2.24 -11.91 -34.70
C THR A 94 2.83 -11.30 -35.98
N LEU A 95 3.40 -10.09 -35.92
CA LEU A 95 4.03 -9.44 -37.08
C LEU A 95 5.27 -10.21 -37.54
N LEU A 96 6.14 -10.63 -36.62
CA LEU A 96 7.32 -11.44 -36.93
C LEU A 96 6.94 -12.82 -37.49
N GLN A 97 5.92 -13.47 -36.92
CA GLN A 97 5.42 -14.76 -37.42
C GLN A 97 4.87 -14.65 -38.85
N SER A 98 4.13 -13.57 -39.15
CA SER A 98 3.57 -13.33 -40.49
C SER A 98 4.64 -13.01 -41.55
N ALA A 99 5.72 -12.33 -41.17
CA ALA A 99 6.85 -12.03 -42.04
C ALA A 99 7.69 -13.29 -42.35
N LEU A 100 7.84 -14.20 -41.38
CA LEU A 100 8.53 -15.49 -41.59
C LEU A 100 7.73 -16.41 -42.53
N LEU A 101 6.40 -16.50 -42.37
CA LEU A 101 5.53 -17.33 -43.22
C LEU A 101 5.49 -16.86 -44.69
N LYS A 102 5.54 -15.53 -44.94
CA LYS A 102 5.58 -14.98 -46.30
C LYS A 102 6.90 -15.24 -47.03
N ASN A 103 8.03 -15.34 -46.29
CA ASN A 103 9.33 -15.66 -46.89
C ASN A 103 9.47 -17.15 -47.22
N TYR A 104 8.86 -18.04 -46.43
CA TYR A 104 8.86 -19.49 -46.71
C TYR A 104 8.06 -19.86 -47.97
N SER A 105 6.98 -19.13 -48.25
CA SER A 105 6.05 -19.42 -49.36
C SER A 105 6.60 -19.10 -50.76
N ARG A 106 7.74 -18.39 -50.88
CA ARG A 106 8.37 -18.08 -52.18
C ARG A 106 9.39 -19.14 -52.65
N SER A 107 9.74 -20.11 -51.81
CA SER A 107 10.85 -21.03 -52.06
C SER A 107 10.44 -22.41 -52.58
N CYS A 108 9.16 -22.76 -52.66
CA CYS A 108 8.71 -24.11 -53.00
C CYS A 108 7.98 -24.16 -54.35
N ASN A 109 8.72 -23.91 -55.43
CA ASN A 109 8.41 -24.47 -56.73
C ASN A 109 9.53 -25.45 -57.06
N LEU A 110 9.27 -26.75 -56.91
CA LEU A 110 9.87 -27.83 -57.70
C LEU A 110 9.23 -29.17 -57.30
N ASN A 111 8.55 -29.75 -58.27
CA ASN A 111 7.96 -31.09 -58.23
C ASN A 111 9.03 -32.13 -57.90
N SER A 112 8.85 -32.85 -56.78
CA SER A 112 9.43 -34.16 -56.49
C SER A 112 8.67 -34.70 -55.29
N GLU A 113 8.21 -35.95 -55.33
CA GLU A 113 7.64 -36.66 -54.18
C GLU A 113 8.70 -36.74 -53.07
N CYS A 114 8.72 -35.71 -52.23
CA CYS A 114 9.65 -35.59 -51.12
C CYS A 114 9.04 -36.35 -49.95
N TYR A 115 9.48 -37.58 -49.72
CA TYR A 115 9.28 -38.25 -48.44
C TYR A 115 10.10 -37.50 -47.38
N MET A 116 9.57 -36.38 -46.90
CA MET A 116 10.16 -35.62 -45.81
C MET A 116 10.06 -36.45 -44.53
N LYS A 117 11.22 -36.82 -43.96
CA LYS A 117 11.25 -37.39 -42.61
C LYS A 117 10.81 -36.29 -41.65
N LEU A 118 9.70 -36.50 -40.96
CA LEU A 118 9.25 -35.58 -39.93
C LEU A 118 10.27 -35.55 -38.79
N PRO A 119 10.58 -34.36 -38.25
CA PRO A 119 11.37 -34.24 -37.04
C PRO A 119 10.76 -35.08 -35.91
N LYS A 120 11.58 -35.87 -35.24
CA LYS A 120 11.12 -36.69 -34.11
C LYS A 120 10.84 -35.78 -32.93
N LEU A 121 9.58 -35.68 -32.52
CA LEU A 121 9.20 -34.95 -31.32
C LEU A 121 9.67 -35.71 -30.07
N THR A 122 10.55 -35.10 -29.28
CA THR A 122 11.07 -35.67 -28.04
C THR A 122 10.59 -34.86 -26.85
N ILE A 123 9.77 -35.48 -26.00
CA ILE A 123 9.33 -34.91 -24.72
C ILE A 123 9.91 -35.79 -23.61
N GLN A 124 10.40 -35.18 -22.54
CA GLN A 124 10.90 -35.95 -21.40
C GLN A 124 9.77 -36.74 -20.75
N LYS A 125 10.04 -37.98 -20.34
CA LYS A 125 9.06 -38.80 -19.65
C LYS A 125 8.90 -38.31 -18.22
N PHE A 126 7.67 -38.16 -17.76
CA PHE A 126 7.38 -37.89 -16.36
C PHE A 126 7.41 -39.19 -15.56
N TYR A 127 8.24 -39.24 -14.51
CA TYR A 127 8.40 -40.42 -13.66
C TYR A 127 7.68 -40.30 -12.29
N GLY A 128 6.83 -39.29 -12.10
CA GLY A 128 6.01 -39.15 -10.89
C GLY A 128 6.61 -38.27 -9.78
N ASP A 129 7.75 -37.60 -10.01
CA ASP A 129 8.29 -36.63 -9.06
C ASP A 129 7.55 -35.29 -9.17
N SER A 130 6.76 -34.94 -8.14
CA SER A 130 5.98 -33.71 -8.08
C SER A 130 6.80 -32.43 -8.28
N SER A 131 8.09 -32.44 -7.93
CA SER A 131 8.98 -31.28 -8.06
C SER A 131 9.26 -30.94 -9.53
N THR A 132 9.17 -31.93 -10.42
CA THR A 132 9.43 -31.81 -11.86
C THR A 132 8.15 -31.65 -12.69
N TRP A 133 6.98 -31.68 -12.05
CA TRP A 133 5.68 -31.67 -12.74
C TRP A 133 5.47 -30.41 -13.57
N LEU A 134 5.77 -29.23 -13.01
CA LEU A 134 5.57 -27.96 -13.72
C LEU A 134 6.48 -27.85 -14.95
N GLU A 135 7.72 -28.32 -14.85
CA GLU A 135 8.67 -28.32 -15.95
C GLU A 135 8.25 -29.29 -17.06
N PHE A 136 7.84 -30.51 -16.69
CA PHE A 136 7.28 -31.49 -17.62
C PHE A 136 6.03 -30.95 -18.31
N TRP A 137 5.08 -30.40 -17.55
CA TRP A 137 3.81 -29.89 -18.10
C TRP A 137 4.04 -28.71 -19.04
N GLY A 138 4.98 -27.81 -18.73
CA GLY A 138 5.37 -26.73 -19.63
C GLY A 138 5.93 -27.25 -20.95
N GLN A 139 6.75 -28.30 -20.93
CA GLN A 139 7.25 -28.94 -22.15
C GLN A 139 6.13 -29.64 -22.93
N PHE A 140 5.27 -30.39 -22.26
CA PHE A 140 4.16 -31.11 -22.88
C PHE A 140 3.14 -30.16 -23.52
N SER A 141 2.72 -29.11 -22.79
CA SER A 141 1.74 -28.14 -23.25
C SER A 141 2.24 -27.39 -24.49
N ASN A 142 3.50 -26.96 -24.50
CA ASN A 142 4.06 -26.25 -25.66
C ASN A 142 4.31 -27.18 -26.86
N ALA A 143 4.69 -28.44 -26.62
CA ALA A 143 5.05 -29.37 -27.68
C ALA A 143 3.85 -30.08 -28.31
N ILE A 144 2.78 -30.30 -27.54
CA ILE A 144 1.60 -31.08 -27.95
C ILE A 144 0.34 -30.22 -27.91
N ASP A 145 -0.06 -29.76 -26.73
CA ASP A 145 -1.42 -29.25 -26.45
C ASP A 145 -1.71 -27.91 -27.15
N ASN A 146 -0.71 -27.01 -27.17
CA ASN A 146 -0.78 -25.68 -27.76
C ASN A 146 0.07 -25.56 -29.03
N ASN A 147 0.51 -26.68 -29.63
CA ASN A 147 1.38 -26.63 -30.80
C ASN A 147 0.55 -26.50 -32.09
N PRO A 148 0.52 -25.32 -32.74
CA PRO A 148 -0.31 -25.09 -33.93
C PRO A 148 0.19 -25.85 -35.16
N ASN A 149 1.40 -26.43 -35.10
CA ASN A 149 1.98 -27.22 -36.19
C ASN A 149 1.57 -28.70 -36.12
N LEU A 150 0.99 -29.16 -35.00
CA LEU A 150 0.36 -30.46 -34.91
C LEU A 150 -1.11 -30.28 -35.30
N THR A 151 -1.47 -30.77 -36.47
CA THR A 151 -2.88 -30.78 -36.89
C THR A 151 -3.63 -31.80 -36.04
N HIS A 152 -4.62 -31.34 -35.27
CA HIS A 152 -5.49 -32.18 -34.44
C HIS A 152 -6.63 -32.79 -35.25
#